data_AF-A0AAW1SJ18-F1
#
_entry.id   AF-A0AAW1SJ18-F1
#
_cell.length_a   1.000
_cell.length_b   1.000
_cell.length_c   1.000
_cell.angle_alpha   90.00
_cell.angle_beta   90.00
_cell.angle_gamma   90.00
#
_symmetry.space_group_name_H-M   'P 1'
#
loop_
_entity.id
_entity.type
_entity.pdbx_description
1 polymer ?
#
loop_
_entity_poly.entity_id
_entity_poly.type
_entity_poly.pdbx_seq_one_letter_code
_entity_poly.pdbx_strand_id
1 'polypeptide(L)'
;MADRPTLRQLQLLRARIGVMNQHDPQTWHVQLTVRFESKQRFAAFDGKGDTMAGSMTTDIPVTDYWIFERSLRSAASSQWRVAARLPPPIPS
;
A
#
# COMPACT_ATOMS: atom_id res chain seq x y z
N MET A 1 7.81 16.94 -10.00
CA MET A 1 7.72 16.01 -8.86
C MET A 1 6.25 15.64 -8.73
N ALA A 2 5.88 14.36 -8.79
CA ALA A 2 4.47 13.95 -8.67
C ALA A 2 3.92 14.39 -7.30
N ASP A 3 2.69 14.90 -7.29
CA ASP A 3 2.09 15.50 -6.10
C ASP A 3 1.90 14.43 -5.00
N ARG A 4 2.45 14.67 -3.81
CA ARG A 4 2.40 13.68 -2.73
C ARG A 4 1.02 13.74 -2.07
N PRO A 5 0.32 12.60 -1.91
CA PRO A 5 -0.96 12.60 -1.24
C PRO A 5 -0.80 13.08 0.20
N THR A 6 -1.66 14.01 0.60
CA THR A 6 -1.79 14.47 1.98
C THR A 6 -2.54 13.44 2.81
N LEU A 7 -2.36 13.46 4.13
CA LEU A 7 -3.06 12.57 5.07
C LEU A 7 -4.60 12.63 4.93
N ARG A 8 -5.13 13.78 4.50
CA ARG A 8 -6.57 14.00 4.28
C ARG A 8 -7.11 13.31 3.02
N GLN A 9 -6.23 12.91 2.10
CA GLN A 9 -6.55 12.17 0.88
C GLN A 9 -6.40 10.65 1.07
N LEU A 10 -6.09 10.21 2.30
CA LEU A 10 -6.03 8.81 2.67
C LEU A 10 -7.33 8.39 3.33
N GLN A 11 -7.89 7.26 2.90
CA GLN A 11 -9.10 6.71 3.51
C GLN A 11 -8.79 5.33 4.10
N LEU A 12 -8.87 5.22 5.43
CA LEU A 12 -8.85 3.91 6.09
C LEU A 12 -10.18 3.21 5.80
N LEU A 13 -10.12 2.09 5.08
CA LEU A 13 -11.31 1.31 4.72
C LEU A 13 -11.64 0.26 5.77
N ARG A 14 -10.61 -0.43 6.27
CA ARG A 14 -10.78 -1.52 7.23
C ARG A 14 -9.54 -1.66 8.10
N ALA A 15 -9.76 -1.93 9.38
CA ALA A 15 -8.74 -2.38 10.31
C ALA A 15 -9.10 -3.79 10.79
N ARG A 16 -8.10 -4.67 10.94
CA ARG A 16 -8.28 -6.01 11.49
C ARG A 16 -7.09 -6.40 12.37
N ILE A 17 -7.35 -7.21 13.38
CA ILE A 17 -6.31 -7.88 14.17
C ILE A 17 -6.29 -9.33 13.73
N GLY A 18 -5.13 -9.79 13.26
CA GLY A 18 -4.87 -11.19 12.99
C GLY A 18 -4.26 -11.84 14.23
N VAL A 19 -4.93 -12.87 14.72
CA VAL A 19 -4.49 -13.63 15.90
C VAL A 19 -4.16 -15.05 15.44
N MET A 20 -2.88 -15.41 15.51
CA MET A 20 -2.43 -16.76 15.14
C MET A 20 -2.54 -17.73 16.32
N ASN A 21 -2.13 -17.29 17.52
CA ASN A 21 -2.37 -17.99 18.78
C ASN A 21 -3.02 -17.02 19.78
N GLN A 22 -4.25 -17.34 20.23
CA GLN A 22 -5.00 -16.49 21.17
C GLN A 22 -4.35 -16.41 22.56
N HIS A 23 -3.53 -17.38 22.92
CA HIS A 23 -2.84 -17.42 24.21
C HIS A 23 -1.43 -16.83 24.14
N ASP A 24 -0.93 -16.48 22.95
CA ASP A 24 0.38 -15.84 22.77
C ASP A 24 0.26 -14.50 22.01
N PRO A 25 0.21 -13.38 22.75
CA PRO A 25 0.16 -12.03 22.19
C PRO A 25 1.34 -11.68 21.26
N GLN A 26 2.46 -12.39 21.33
CA GLN A 26 3.61 -12.15 20.43
C GLN A 26 3.31 -12.55 18.99
N THR A 27 2.30 -13.38 18.77
CA THR A 27 1.88 -13.84 17.43
C THR A 27 0.86 -12.92 16.75
N TRP A 28 0.41 -11.87 17.45
CA TRP A 28 -0.66 -11.02 16.97
C TRP A 28 -0.11 -9.95 16.03
N HIS A 29 -0.92 -9.56 15.06
CA HIS A 29 -0.60 -8.48 14.14
C HIS A 29 -1.84 -7.65 13.81
N VAL A 30 -1.62 -6.38 13.47
CA VAL A 30 -2.67 -5.48 12.99
C VAL A 30 -2.48 -5.29 11.51
N GLN A 31 -3.58 -5.25 10.78
CA GLN A 31 -3.62 -4.92 9.37
C GLN A 31 -4.59 -3.77 9.11
N LEU A 32 -4.14 -2.80 8.32
CA LEU A 32 -4.91 -1.63 7.90
C LEU A 32 -5.00 -1.63 6.37
N THR A 33 -6.22 -1.67 5.84
CA THR A 33 -6.49 -1.47 4.43
C THR A 33 -6.78 0.00 4.18
N VAL A 34 -5.94 0.65 3.40
CA VAL A 34 -5.99 2.10 3.12
C VAL A 34 -6.13 2.32 1.62
N ARG A 35 -7.04 3.22 1.25
CA ARG A 35 -7.20 3.73 -0.12
C ARG A 35 -6.41 5.02 -0.29
N PHE A 36 -5.69 5.12 -1.40
CA PHE A 36 -4.88 6.26 -1.81
C PHE A 36 -5.41 6.78 -3.13
N GLU A 37 -5.66 8.08 -3.22
CA GLU A 37 -5.81 8.76 -4.49
C GLU A 37 -4.54 9.55 -4.78
N SER A 38 -3.95 9.36 -5.96
CA SER A 38 -2.70 10.01 -6.33
C SER A 38 -2.62 10.27 -7.83
N LYS A 39 -1.70 11.17 -8.22
CA LYS A 39 -1.28 11.34 -9.62
C LYS A 39 0.14 10.81 -9.74
N GLN A 40 0.35 9.81 -10.57
CA GLN A 40 1.63 9.12 -10.72
C GLN A 40 2.12 9.22 -12.16
N ARG A 41 3.45 9.18 -12.35
CA ARG A 41 4.07 8.99 -13.66
C ARG A 41 4.79 7.66 -13.65
N PHE A 42 4.65 6.90 -14.72
CA PHE A 42 5.22 5.58 -14.85
C PHE A 42 5.79 5.42 -16.25
N ALA A 43 7.07 5.04 -16.33
CA ALA A 43 7.67 4.52 -17.54
C ALA A 43 8.52 3.30 -17.19
N ALA A 44 8.38 2.24 -17.98
CA ALA A 44 9.24 1.07 -17.94
C ALA A 44 10.17 1.10 -19.15
N PHE A 45 11.44 0.77 -18.92
CA PHE A 45 12.49 0.78 -19.93
C PHE A 45 13.05 -0.62 -20.10
N ASP A 46 13.52 -0.95 -21.30
CA ASP A 46 14.23 -2.20 -21.55
C ASP A 46 15.70 -2.12 -21.10
N GLY A 47 16.46 -3.19 -21.29
CA GLY A 47 17.89 -3.23 -20.95
C GLY A 47 18.78 -2.28 -21.77
N LYS A 48 18.25 -1.67 -22.83
CA LYS A 48 18.94 -0.68 -23.69
C LYS A 48 18.54 0.76 -23.35
N GLY A 49 17.52 0.93 -22.49
CA GLY A 49 16.98 2.24 -22.11
C GLY A 49 15.83 2.71 -23.00
N ASP A 50 15.36 1.89 -23.93
CA ASP A 50 14.20 2.21 -24.77
C ASP A 50 12.91 2.06 -23.95
N THR A 51 11.94 2.95 -24.16
CA THR A 51 10.67 2.91 -23.41
C THR A 51 9.81 1.75 -23.90
N MET A 52 9.49 0.82 -23.00
CA MET A 52 8.62 -0.33 -23.27
C MET A 52 7.14 -0.05 -22.95
N ALA A 53 6.87 0.75 -21.91
CA ALA A 53 5.52 1.07 -21.49
C ALA A 53 5.48 2.38 -20.71
N GLY A 54 4.36 3.10 -20.79
CA GLY A 54 4.12 4.32 -20.02
C GLY A 54 4.83 5.56 -20.58
N SER A 55 4.90 6.61 -19.76
CA SER A 55 5.49 7.91 -20.07
C SER A 55 5.95 8.62 -18.78
N MET A 56 7.12 9.26 -18.84
CA MET A 56 7.65 10.11 -17.75
C MET A 56 7.05 11.52 -17.72
N THR A 57 6.30 11.91 -18.75
CA THR A 57 5.72 13.26 -18.88
C THR A 57 4.23 13.30 -18.59
N THR A 58 3.55 12.16 -18.69
CA THR A 58 2.09 12.06 -18.51
C THR A 58 1.75 11.72 -17.06
N ASP A 59 0.91 12.54 -16.43
CA ASP A 59 0.33 12.24 -15.12
C ASP A 59 -0.90 11.34 -15.26
N ILE A 60 -0.91 10.23 -14.51
CA ILE A 60 -1.97 9.23 -14.50
C ILE A 60 -2.67 9.27 -13.13
N PRO A 61 -3.99 9.49 -13.06
CA PRO A 61 -4.74 9.33 -11.82
C PRO A 61 -4.77 7.85 -11.43
N VAL A 62 -4.34 7.54 -10.21
CA VAL A 62 -4.28 6.16 -9.69
C VAL A 62 -5.00 6.11 -8.34
N THR A 63 -5.93 5.15 -8.24
CA THR A 63 -6.56 4.76 -6.98
C THR A 63 -5.95 3.42 -6.54
N ASP A 64 -5.19 3.45 -5.46
CA ASP A 64 -4.55 2.26 -4.92
C ASP A 64 -5.17 1.83 -3.59
N TYR A 65 -5.15 0.53 -3.33
CA TYR A 65 -5.59 -0.09 -2.09
C TYR A 65 -4.42 -0.88 -1.51
N TRP A 66 -3.80 -0.38 -0.46
CA TRP A 66 -2.67 -1.06 0.18
C TRP A 66 -3.08 -1.60 1.55
N ILE A 67 -2.57 -2.79 1.86
CA ILE A 67 -2.65 -3.37 3.20
C ILE A 67 -1.31 -3.12 3.89
N PHE A 68 -1.34 -2.38 4.98
CA PHE A 68 -0.21 -2.24 5.89
C PHE A 68 -0.37 -3.20 7.04
N GLU A 69 0.74 -3.77 7.51
CA GLU A 69 0.73 -4.61 8.69
C GLU A 69 1.83 -4.25 9.68
N ARG A 70 1.58 -4.55 10.95
CA ARG A 70 2.55 -4.41 12.02
C ARG A 70 2.30 -5.50 13.07
N SER A 71 3.37 -6.10 13.57
CA SER A 71 3.27 -7.05 14.69
C SER A 71 2.93 -6.31 15.99
N LEU A 72 2.14 -6.91 16.86
CA LEU A 72 1.89 -6.36 18.20
C LEU A 72 2.95 -6.77 19.23
N ARG A 73 3.97 -7.53 18.81
CA ARG A 73 5.10 -7.88 19.68
C ARG A 73 5.78 -6.62 20.20
N SER A 74 6.18 -6.65 21.48
CA SER A 74 7.01 -5.60 22.06
C SER A 74 8.46 -5.80 21.62
N ALA A 75 8.75 -5.44 20.38
CA ALA A 75 10.11 -5.44 19.84
C ALA A 75 10.37 -4.11 19.12
N ALA A 76 11.57 -3.57 19.28
CA ALA A 76 12.02 -2.35 18.60
C ALA A 76 11.89 -2.44 17.07
N SER A 77 11.94 -3.64 16.50
CA SER A 77 11.78 -3.89 15.07
C SER A 77 10.32 -3.94 14.60
N SER A 78 9.33 -3.74 15.48
CA SER A 78 7.92 -3.79 15.09
C SER A 78 7.50 -2.47 14.46
N GLN A 79 7.68 -2.38 13.14
CA GLN A 79 7.34 -1.24 12.30
C GLN A 79 6.19 -1.59 11.35
N TRP A 80 5.47 -0.57 10.89
CA TRP A 80 4.50 -0.74 9.81
C TRP A 80 5.23 -1.07 8.51
N ARG A 81 4.78 -2.12 7.84
CA ARG A 81 5.27 -2.51 6.52
C ARG A 81 4.12 -2.68 5.56
N VAL A 82 4.40 -2.57 4.28
CA VAL A 82 3.46 -2.96 3.24
C VAL A 82 3.36 -4.49 3.23
N ALA A 83 2.14 -5.02 3.36
CA ALA A 83 1.86 -6.45 3.29
C ALA A 83 1.41 -6.87 1.89
N ALA A 84 0.52 -6.07 1.28
CA ALA A 84 -0.05 -6.37 -0.03
C ALA A 84 -0.63 -5.12 -0.70
N ARG A 85 -0.84 -5.20 -2.02
CA ARG A 85 -1.69 -4.29 -2.79
C ARG A 85 -2.90 -5.09 -3.29
N LEU A 86 -4.10 -4.60 -3.00
CA LEU A 86 -5.32 -5.21 -3.50
C LEU A 86 -5.62 -4.72 -4.92
N PRO A 87 -6.18 -5.58 -5.79
CA PRO A 87 -6.72 -5.12 -7.05
C PRO A 87 -7.89 -4.16 -6.78
N PRO A 88 -8.24 -3.29 -7.76
CA PRO A 88 -9.44 -2.49 -7.65
C PRO A 88 -10.66 -3.40 -7.41
N PRO A 89 -11.62 -2.96 -6.58
CA PRO A 89 -12.83 -3.73 -6.33
C PRO A 89 -13.55 -3.99 -7.65
N ILE A 90 -14.04 -5.22 -7.83
CA ILE A 90 -14.87 -5.58 -8.98
C ILE A 90 -16.19 -4.81 -8.81
N PRO A 91 -16.64 -4.03 -9.82
CA PRO A 91 -17.96 -3.42 -9.79
C PRO A 91 -19.02 -4.51 -9.62
N SER A 92 -19.89 -4.34 -8.62
CA SER A 92 -21.07 -5.18 -8.40
C SER A 92 -22.10 -4.99 -9.49
#